data_AF-A0A3F3I6E3-F1
#
_entry.id   AF-A0A3F3I6E3-F1
#
_cell.length_a   1.000
_cell.length_b   1.000
_cell.length_c   1.000
_cell.angle_alpha   90.00
_cell.angle_beta   90.00
_cell.angle_gamma   90.00
#
_symmetry.space_group_name_H-M   'P 1'
#
loop_
_entity.id
_entity.type
_entity.pdbx_description
1 polymer ?
#
loop_
_entity_poly.entity_id
_entity_poly.type
_entity_poly.pdbx_seq_one_letter_code
_entity_poly.pdbx_strand_id
1 'polypeptide(L)'
;MLVQGVESQTIKRSMKKLILLTAFIFTAFLTTDSVKAQDGFFSNARTLEKGVGSVALQPVFLTNQDDFMFIIRGGYGLTNSVTGHLKLGLFEDETFFGGHFETALNNSAESNIDVAALVGIHSYGDLGLKLGLNLSTDLDAVSIYSGINYQPLFIENNTNHAILVPIGFDVHLNEGFDIMLEGNIPANDDARYLEAITFGTRFYF
;
A
#
# COMPACT_ATOMS: atom_id res chain seq x y z
N MET A 1 8.39 -41.99 -25.72
CA MET A 1 7.90 -41.89 -24.33
C MET A 1 9.00 -41.25 -23.46
N LEU A 2 9.27 -39.96 -23.62
CA LEU A 2 10.35 -39.24 -22.89
C LEU A 2 10.02 -37.75 -22.58
N VAL A 3 8.84 -37.26 -22.97
CA VAL A 3 8.52 -35.82 -22.90
C VAL A 3 7.86 -35.43 -21.57
N GLN A 4 7.15 -36.34 -20.89
CA GLN A 4 6.43 -36.02 -19.63
C GLN A 4 7.34 -35.87 -18.40
N GLY A 5 8.58 -36.36 -18.43
CA GLY A 5 9.49 -36.30 -17.28
C GLY A 5 10.19 -34.94 -17.09
N VAL A 6 10.45 -34.21 -18.18
CA VAL A 6 11.25 -32.98 -18.16
C VAL A 6 10.43 -31.77 -17.70
N GLU A 7 9.18 -31.67 -18.13
CA GLU A 7 8.27 -30.59 -17.69
C GLU A 7 7.97 -30.69 -16.18
N SER A 8 7.68 -31.90 -15.68
CA SER A 8 7.37 -32.11 -14.25
C SER A 8 8.54 -31.72 -13.32
N GLN A 9 9.79 -32.03 -13.72
CA GLN A 9 10.97 -31.65 -12.95
C GLN A 9 11.24 -30.14 -13.00
N THR A 10 11.00 -29.51 -14.14
CA THR A 10 11.21 -28.06 -14.31
C THR A 10 10.20 -27.26 -13.49
N ILE A 11 8.93 -27.67 -13.48
CA ILE A 11 7.87 -27.05 -12.66
C ILE A 11 8.18 -27.20 -11.16
N LYS A 12 8.58 -28.40 -10.71
CA LYS A 12 8.97 -28.63 -9.30
C LYS A 12 10.18 -27.80 -8.88
N ARG A 13 11.16 -27.62 -9.77
CA ARG A 13 12.35 -26.79 -9.50
C ARG A 13 12.01 -25.30 -9.46
N SER A 14 11.07 -24.84 -10.30
CA SER A 14 10.54 -23.47 -10.28
C SER A 14 9.79 -23.17 -8.98
N MET A 15 8.90 -24.08 -8.55
CA MET A 15 8.16 -23.94 -7.28
C MET A 15 9.08 -23.91 -6.06
N LYS A 16 10.13 -24.76 -6.03
CA LYS A 16 11.11 -24.74 -4.94
C LYS A 16 11.86 -23.41 -4.84
N LYS A 17 12.22 -22.81 -5.98
CA LYS A 17 12.86 -21.48 -6.01
C LYS A 17 11.92 -20.39 -5.54
N LEU A 18 10.65 -20.43 -5.93
CA LEU A 18 9.64 -19.48 -5.47
C LEU A 18 9.44 -19.59 -3.96
N ILE A 19 9.29 -20.81 -3.42
CA ILE A 19 9.16 -21.03 -1.97
C ILE A 19 10.40 -20.56 -1.22
N LEU A 20 11.60 -20.84 -1.73
CA LEU A 20 12.84 -20.37 -1.11
C LEU A 20 13.00 -18.85 -1.16
N LEU A 21 12.56 -18.21 -2.26
CA LEU A 21 12.56 -16.75 -2.38
C LEU A 21 11.56 -16.13 -1.41
N THR A 22 10.34 -16.67 -1.33
CA THR A 22 9.31 -16.23 -0.37
C THR A 22 9.78 -16.43 1.06
N ALA A 23 10.39 -17.58 1.38
CA ALA A 23 10.94 -17.86 2.70
C ALA A 23 12.12 -16.93 3.04
N PHE A 24 13.03 -16.69 2.10
CA PHE A 24 14.16 -15.78 2.29
C PHE A 24 13.70 -14.35 2.56
N ILE A 25 12.75 -13.86 1.76
CA ILE A 25 12.08 -12.58 1.96
C ILE A 25 11.44 -12.55 3.36
N PHE A 26 10.68 -13.60 3.74
CA PHE A 26 10.02 -13.70 5.05
C PHE A 26 11.00 -13.78 6.23
N THR A 27 12.17 -14.40 6.05
CA THR A 27 13.18 -14.54 7.12
C THR A 27 14.00 -13.26 7.30
N ALA A 28 14.21 -12.50 6.22
CA ALA A 28 14.83 -11.18 6.28
C ALA A 28 13.96 -10.14 7.02
N PHE A 29 12.66 -10.43 7.19
CA PHE A 29 11.71 -9.58 7.90
C PHE A 29 11.57 -9.86 9.41
N LEU A 30 12.33 -10.80 9.98
CA LEU A 30 12.17 -11.25 11.38
C LEU A 30 13.27 -10.76 12.34
N THR A 31 14.04 -9.73 12.01
CA THR A 31 15.18 -9.30 12.84
C THR A 31 15.24 -7.79 13.06
N THR A 32 14.31 -7.22 13.82
CA THR A 32 14.31 -5.78 14.14
C THR A 32 13.65 -5.51 15.50
N ASP A 33 14.30 -4.71 16.34
CA ASP A 33 14.04 -4.53 17.79
C ASP A 33 13.32 -3.20 18.15
N SER A 34 12.60 -2.58 17.21
CA SER A 34 11.86 -1.34 17.53
C SER A 34 10.56 -1.20 16.74
N VAL A 35 9.51 -0.81 17.48
CA VAL A 35 8.17 -0.60 16.91
C VAL A 35 8.12 0.67 16.08
N LYS A 36 8.02 0.53 14.74
CA LYS A 36 7.95 1.66 13.80
C LYS A 36 6.94 1.49 12.66
N ALA A 37 5.98 0.58 12.72
CA ALA A 37 5.16 0.25 11.55
C ALA A 37 4.07 1.28 11.18
N GLN A 38 4.08 1.81 9.94
CA GLN A 38 2.93 2.49 9.31
C GLN A 38 2.85 2.21 7.79
N ASP A 39 1.78 1.56 7.31
CA ASP A 39 1.38 1.61 5.89
C ASP A 39 0.27 2.64 5.67
N GLY A 40 0.58 3.88 6.06
CA GLY A 40 -0.42 4.95 6.20
C GLY A 40 -1.01 5.41 4.87
N PHE A 41 -0.32 5.21 3.76
CA PHE A 41 -0.69 5.93 2.54
C PHE A 41 -1.65 5.10 1.68
N PHE A 42 -2.59 5.74 0.99
CA PHE A 42 -3.70 5.09 0.29
C PHE A 42 -3.79 5.49 -1.18
N SER A 43 -4.40 4.65 -2.00
CA SER A 43 -4.93 5.09 -3.30
C SER A 43 -6.22 5.89 -3.08
N ASN A 44 -6.57 6.72 -4.05
CA ASN A 44 -7.72 7.61 -4.05
C ASN A 44 -9.06 6.88 -4.28
N ALA A 45 -9.28 5.69 -3.68
CA ALA A 45 -10.42 4.79 -3.87
C ALA A 45 -10.70 4.31 -5.31
N ARG A 46 -10.07 4.92 -6.33
CA ARG A 46 -10.23 4.58 -7.73
C ARG A 46 -9.27 3.46 -8.08
N THR A 47 -9.84 2.30 -8.42
CA THR A 47 -9.06 1.20 -8.98
C THR A 47 -8.61 1.53 -10.39
N LEU A 48 -7.37 1.17 -10.72
CA LEU A 48 -6.83 1.27 -12.07
C LEU A 48 -7.61 0.37 -13.02
N GLU A 49 -7.75 0.83 -14.27
CA GLU A 49 -8.26 -0.01 -15.35
C GLU A 49 -7.40 -1.25 -15.55
N LYS A 50 -8.02 -2.34 -16.03
CA LYS A 50 -7.30 -3.59 -16.26
C LYS A 50 -6.11 -3.39 -17.21
N GLY A 51 -4.93 -3.75 -16.74
CA GLY A 51 -3.69 -3.68 -17.51
C GLY A 51 -2.94 -2.35 -17.37
N VAL A 52 -3.55 -1.33 -16.75
CA VAL A 52 -2.89 -0.05 -16.49
C VAL A 52 -2.02 -0.17 -15.25
N GLY A 53 -0.77 0.27 -15.37
CA GLY A 53 0.19 0.38 -14.28
C GLY A 53 0.28 1.81 -13.76
N SER A 54 0.73 1.95 -12.53
CA SER A 54 1.16 3.24 -11.99
C SER A 54 2.39 3.11 -11.12
N VAL A 55 3.19 4.18 -11.07
CA VAL A 55 4.31 4.32 -10.13
C VAL A 55 4.24 5.70 -9.50
N ALA A 56 4.30 5.76 -8.17
CA ALA A 56 4.41 6.98 -7.41
C ALA A 56 5.72 7.07 -6.62
N LEU A 57 6.21 8.29 -6.47
CA LEU A 57 7.42 8.65 -5.73
C LEU A 57 7.05 9.65 -4.64
N GLN A 58 7.39 9.36 -3.38
CA GLN A 58 6.82 10.04 -2.23
C GLN A 58 7.84 10.20 -1.09
N PRO A 59 8.39 11.40 -0.85
CA PRO A 59 8.94 11.74 0.47
C PRO A 59 7.84 11.71 1.53
N VAL A 60 8.09 11.02 2.62
CA VAL A 60 7.20 10.85 3.76
C VAL A 60 7.88 11.41 4.99
N PHE A 61 7.14 12.23 5.73
CA PHE A 61 7.57 12.80 7.00
C PHE A 61 6.67 12.23 8.10
N LEU A 62 7.25 11.47 9.03
CA LEU A 62 6.56 10.98 10.22
C LEU A 62 6.63 12.06 11.29
N THR A 63 5.58 12.86 11.40
CA THR A 63 5.62 14.14 12.14
C THR A 63 5.81 13.96 13.65
N ASN A 64 5.33 12.85 14.22
CA ASN A 64 5.50 12.54 15.64
C ASN A 64 6.77 11.73 15.95
N GLN A 65 7.46 11.20 14.94
CA GLN A 65 8.70 10.43 15.11
C GLN A 65 9.95 11.21 14.69
N ASP A 66 9.78 12.35 14.01
CA ASP A 66 10.87 13.11 13.36
C ASP A 66 11.69 12.24 12.40
N ASP A 67 10.99 11.39 11.64
CA ASP A 67 11.55 10.38 10.71
C ASP A 67 11.26 10.79 9.25
N PHE A 68 12.15 10.40 8.33
CA PHE A 68 12.04 10.68 6.90
C PHE A 68 12.22 9.42 6.07
N MET A 69 11.16 9.00 5.38
CA MET A 69 11.20 7.87 4.48
C MET A 69 10.91 8.29 3.05
N PHE A 70 11.59 7.69 2.07
CA PHE A 70 11.21 7.82 0.67
C PHE A 70 10.53 6.57 0.17
N ILE A 71 9.24 6.68 -0.18
CA ILE A 71 8.43 5.56 -0.66
C ILE A 71 8.32 5.59 -2.19
N ILE A 72 8.56 4.43 -2.78
CA ILE A 72 8.17 4.07 -4.15
C ILE A 72 6.94 3.17 -4.05
N ARG A 73 5.85 3.57 -4.71
CA ARG A 73 4.58 2.81 -4.75
C ARG A 73 4.26 2.41 -6.17
N GLY A 74 4.17 1.11 -6.43
CA GLY A 74 3.63 0.56 -7.68
C GLY A 74 2.15 0.20 -7.53
N GLY A 75 1.36 0.46 -8.56
CA GLY A 75 -0.02 0.00 -8.71
C GLY A 75 -0.20 -0.75 -10.04
N TYR A 76 -1.09 -1.73 -10.08
CA TYR A 76 -1.44 -2.42 -11.31
C TYR A 76 -2.90 -2.90 -11.29
N GLY A 77 -3.67 -2.52 -12.30
CA GLY A 77 -5.06 -2.93 -12.47
C GLY A 77 -5.17 -4.39 -12.90
N LEU A 78 -5.58 -5.25 -11.97
CA LEU A 78 -5.76 -6.69 -12.22
C LEU A 78 -7.08 -6.96 -12.94
N THR A 79 -8.11 -6.21 -12.56
CA THR A 79 -9.42 -6.14 -13.20
C THR A 79 -9.90 -4.70 -13.16
N ASN A 80 -11.01 -4.37 -13.83
CA ASN A 80 -11.58 -3.02 -13.78
C ASN A 80 -12.14 -2.62 -12.39
N SER A 81 -12.06 -3.50 -11.39
CA SER A 81 -12.53 -3.22 -10.03
C SER A 81 -11.56 -3.73 -8.96
N VAL A 82 -10.35 -4.14 -9.35
CA VAL A 82 -9.33 -4.66 -8.43
C VAL A 82 -7.96 -4.16 -8.86
N THR A 83 -7.30 -3.43 -7.97
CA THR A 83 -5.90 -2.98 -8.15
C THR A 83 -5.01 -3.62 -7.11
N GLY A 84 -3.86 -4.14 -7.54
CA GLY A 84 -2.79 -4.56 -6.64
C GLY A 84 -1.77 -3.45 -6.47
N HIS A 85 -1.32 -3.24 -5.24
CA HIS A 85 -0.31 -2.25 -4.91
C HIS A 85 0.87 -2.88 -4.20
N LEU A 86 2.07 -2.38 -4.50
CA LEU A 86 3.30 -2.68 -3.79
C LEU A 86 3.98 -1.38 -3.39
N LYS A 87 4.71 -1.42 -2.28
CA LYS A 87 5.41 -0.28 -1.71
C LYS A 87 6.77 -0.70 -1.20
N LEU A 88 7.75 0.16 -1.44
CA LEU A 88 9.11 0.05 -0.95
C LEU A 88 9.50 1.40 -0.36
N GLY A 89 9.81 1.45 0.93
CA GLY A 89 10.35 2.64 1.59
C GLY A 89 11.85 2.50 1.85
N LEU A 90 12.58 3.56 1.56
CA LEU A 90 14.04 3.64 1.61
C LEU A 90 14.49 4.85 2.45
N PHE A 91 15.79 4.91 2.75
CA PHE A 91 16.49 5.99 3.46
C PHE A 91 16.30 6.06 4.98
N GLU A 92 15.68 5.03 5.55
CA GLU A 92 15.66 4.77 6.99
C GLU A 92 16.58 3.59 7.35
N ASP A 93 16.84 3.42 8.64
CA ASP A 93 17.65 2.29 9.16
C ASP A 93 17.06 0.93 8.76
N GLU A 94 15.74 0.88 8.60
CA GLU A 94 15.00 -0.28 8.16
C GLU A 94 14.29 0.00 6.84
N THR A 95 14.15 -1.04 6.01
CA THR A 95 13.45 -0.91 4.72
C THR A 95 11.98 -1.25 4.92
N PHE A 96 11.09 -0.31 4.59
CA PHE A 96 9.65 -0.59 4.56
C PHE A 96 9.30 -1.42 3.33
N PHE A 97 8.49 -2.46 3.51
CA PHE A 97 7.85 -3.20 2.42
C PHE A 97 6.37 -3.35 2.70
N GLY A 98 5.54 -3.13 1.69
CA GLY A 98 4.10 -3.29 1.84
C GLY A 98 3.42 -3.69 0.55
N GLY A 99 2.26 -4.32 0.68
CA GLY A 99 1.40 -4.61 -0.45
C GLY A 99 -0.04 -4.74 -0.01
N HIS A 100 -0.95 -4.28 -0.86
CA HIS A 100 -2.38 -4.41 -0.62
C HIS A 100 -3.14 -4.56 -1.92
N PHE A 101 -4.35 -5.10 -1.82
CA PHE A 101 -5.34 -5.05 -2.87
C PHE A 101 -6.40 -4.04 -2.50
N GLU A 102 -6.87 -3.29 -3.49
CA GLU A 102 -8.02 -2.41 -3.40
C GLU A 102 -9.11 -2.92 -4.35
N THR A 103 -10.34 -3.00 -3.84
CA THR A 103 -11.54 -3.44 -4.56
C THR A 103 -12.57 -2.33 -4.54
N ALA A 104 -13.02 -1.90 -5.73
CA ALA A 104 -14.15 -0.98 -5.86
C ALA A 104 -15.44 -1.65 -5.36
N LEU A 105 -16.13 -1.00 -4.42
CA LEU A 105 -17.38 -1.47 -3.82
C LEU A 105 -18.61 -0.90 -4.53
N ASN A 106 -18.47 0.26 -5.15
CA ASN A 106 -19.47 0.81 -6.05
C ASN A 106 -18.89 0.87 -7.47
N ASN A 107 -19.72 0.50 -8.43
CA ASN A 107 -19.39 0.45 -9.86
C ASN A 107 -20.45 1.20 -10.68
N SER A 108 -21.24 2.06 -10.02
CA SER A 108 -22.34 2.76 -10.67
C SER A 108 -21.86 4.10 -11.23
N ALA A 109 -22.05 4.29 -12.54
CA ALA A 109 -21.79 5.55 -13.24
C ALA A 109 -22.59 6.74 -12.69
N GLU A 110 -23.54 6.51 -11.78
CA GLU A 110 -24.39 7.55 -11.18
C GLU A 110 -23.89 8.07 -9.82
N SER A 111 -22.87 7.43 -9.23
CA SER A 111 -22.30 7.90 -7.96
C SER A 111 -21.15 8.86 -8.22
N ASN A 112 -21.24 10.08 -7.69
CA ASN A 112 -20.13 11.04 -7.72
C ASN A 112 -19.04 10.75 -6.68
N ILE A 113 -19.21 9.69 -5.90
CA ILE A 113 -18.29 9.24 -4.86
C ILE A 113 -17.87 7.83 -5.21
N ASP A 114 -16.56 7.57 -5.33
CA ASP A 114 -16.00 6.23 -5.44
C ASP A 114 -15.74 5.66 -4.04
N VAL A 115 -15.99 4.37 -3.87
CA VAL A 115 -15.84 3.66 -2.59
C VAL A 115 -15.04 2.40 -2.85
N ALA A 116 -13.99 2.17 -2.07
CA ALA A 116 -13.20 0.95 -2.17
C ALA A 116 -12.87 0.33 -0.81
N ALA A 117 -12.80 -1.00 -0.77
CA ALA A 117 -12.24 -1.74 0.35
C ALA A 117 -10.81 -2.15 0.04
N LEU A 118 -9.98 -2.19 1.07
CA LEU A 118 -8.59 -2.62 0.96
C LEU A 118 -8.21 -3.66 1.99
N VAL A 119 -7.33 -4.56 1.59
CA VAL A 119 -6.69 -5.55 2.45
C VAL A 119 -5.24 -5.72 2.05
N GLY A 120 -4.34 -5.76 3.03
CA GLY A 120 -2.92 -5.84 2.77
C GLY A 120 -2.08 -6.28 3.96
N ILE A 121 -0.78 -6.35 3.70
CA ILE A 121 0.27 -6.69 4.65
C ILE A 121 1.45 -5.75 4.42
N HIS A 122 2.13 -5.40 5.49
CA HIS A 122 3.35 -4.58 5.43
C HIS A 122 4.33 -4.98 6.53
N SER A 123 5.57 -4.55 6.38
CA SER A 123 6.64 -4.72 7.34
C SER A 123 7.52 -3.49 7.35
N TYR A 124 7.76 -2.96 8.55
CA TYR A 124 8.73 -1.91 8.85
C TYR A 124 8.99 -1.98 10.36
N GLY A 125 10.05 -2.71 10.73
CA GLY A 125 10.30 -3.17 12.10
C GLY A 125 9.42 -4.34 12.52
N ASP A 126 8.11 -4.17 12.41
CA ASP A 126 7.12 -5.18 12.76
C ASP A 126 6.29 -5.59 11.55
N LEU A 127 5.66 -6.77 11.64
CA LEU A 127 4.66 -7.21 10.69
C LEU A 127 3.31 -6.54 11.01
N GLY A 128 2.66 -5.97 10.00
CA GLY A 128 1.34 -5.39 10.12
C GLY A 128 0.38 -5.90 9.06
N LEU A 129 -0.91 -5.99 9.40
CA LEU A 129 -1.96 -6.09 8.38
C LEU A 129 -2.54 -4.70 8.12
N LYS A 130 -3.27 -4.58 7.00
CA LYS A 130 -4.01 -3.39 6.63
C LYS A 130 -5.41 -3.80 6.21
N LEU A 131 -6.40 -3.14 6.79
CA LEU A 131 -7.79 -3.26 6.39
C LEU A 131 -8.37 -1.85 6.32
N GLY A 132 -9.23 -1.57 5.35
CA GLY A 132 -9.78 -0.23 5.28
C GLY A 132 -10.89 -0.06 4.27
N LEU A 133 -11.49 1.12 4.36
CA LEU A 133 -12.49 1.63 3.44
C LEU A 133 -12.07 3.04 3.03
N ASN A 134 -12.02 3.26 1.72
CA ASN A 134 -11.69 4.53 1.10
C ASN A 134 -12.91 5.11 0.41
N LEU A 135 -12.95 6.44 0.40
CA LEU A 135 -13.94 7.26 -0.28
C LEU A 135 -13.18 8.30 -1.08
N SER A 136 -13.60 8.56 -2.32
CA SER A 136 -13.06 9.67 -3.09
C SER A 136 -14.12 10.33 -3.96
N THR A 137 -13.86 11.57 -4.34
CA THR A 137 -14.69 12.33 -5.26
C THR A 137 -13.83 13.29 -6.06
N ASP A 138 -14.20 13.52 -7.32
CA ASP A 138 -13.52 14.46 -8.19
C ASP A 138 -14.20 15.83 -8.13
N LEU A 139 -13.38 16.86 -7.96
CA LEU A 139 -13.73 18.27 -8.11
C LEU A 139 -12.87 18.86 -9.24
N ASP A 140 -13.40 18.79 -10.46
CA ASP A 140 -12.69 19.17 -11.69
C ASP A 140 -11.34 18.44 -11.84
N ALA A 141 -10.23 19.17 -11.68
CA ALA A 141 -8.87 18.63 -11.82
C ALA A 141 -8.30 18.06 -10.51
N VAL A 142 -9.10 17.97 -9.45
CA VAL A 142 -8.64 17.52 -8.12
C VAL A 142 -9.52 16.39 -7.61
N SER A 143 -8.94 15.21 -7.36
CA SER A 143 -9.58 14.21 -6.51
C SER A 143 -9.33 14.53 -5.04
N ILE A 144 -10.37 14.44 -4.22
CA ILE A 144 -10.26 14.47 -2.75
C ILE A 144 -10.65 13.10 -2.23
N TYR A 145 -9.87 12.57 -1.29
CA TYR A 145 -10.14 11.27 -0.71
C TYR A 145 -9.86 11.20 0.79
N SER A 146 -10.57 10.30 1.44
CA SER A 146 -10.41 9.96 2.85
C SER A 146 -10.92 8.55 3.09
N GLY A 147 -10.94 8.10 4.35
CA GLY A 147 -11.35 6.76 4.69
C GLY A 147 -11.11 6.41 6.14
N ILE A 148 -11.06 5.10 6.39
CA ILE A 148 -10.63 4.52 7.66
C ILE A 148 -9.67 3.37 7.39
N ASN A 149 -8.55 3.35 8.10
CA ASN A 149 -7.62 2.25 8.16
C ASN A 149 -7.68 1.60 9.52
N TYR A 150 -7.61 0.29 9.54
CA TYR A 150 -7.30 -0.50 10.71
C TYR A 150 -6.04 -1.32 10.43
N GLN A 151 -5.01 -1.07 11.22
CA GLN A 151 -3.70 -1.70 11.12
C GLN A 151 -3.36 -2.42 12.42
N PRO A 152 -3.65 -3.74 12.52
CA PRO A 152 -3.09 -4.54 13.60
C PRO A 152 -1.59 -4.75 13.33
N LEU A 153 -0.76 -4.31 14.27
CA LEU A 153 0.70 -4.40 14.23
C LEU A 153 1.15 -5.45 15.26
N PHE A 154 1.85 -6.47 14.79
CA PHE A 154 2.33 -7.58 15.62
C PHE A 154 3.71 -7.23 16.19
N ILE A 155 3.69 -6.61 17.36
CA ILE A 155 4.88 -6.20 18.10
C ILE A 155 5.28 -7.26 19.12
N GLU A 156 6.47 -7.17 19.71
CA GLU A 156 6.94 -8.18 20.66
C GLU A 156 5.95 -8.40 21.83
N ASN A 157 5.41 -9.62 21.93
CA ASN A 157 4.45 -10.04 22.95
C ASN A 157 3.12 -9.26 23.01
N ASN A 158 2.77 -8.46 22.01
CA ASN A 158 1.51 -7.72 21.98
C ASN A 158 1.01 -7.47 20.54
N THR A 159 -0.24 -7.02 20.39
CA THR A 159 -0.76 -6.50 19.12
C THR A 159 -1.25 -5.08 19.35
N ASN A 160 -0.69 -4.13 18.61
CA ASN A 160 -1.15 -2.75 18.62
C ASN A 160 -2.26 -2.61 17.56
N HIS A 161 -3.42 -2.07 17.95
CA HIS A 161 -4.63 -2.01 17.13
C HIS A 161 -4.85 -0.58 16.61
N ALA A 162 -3.99 -0.12 15.72
CA ALA A 162 -4.02 1.26 15.24
C ALA A 162 -5.21 1.52 14.28
N ILE A 163 -5.92 2.63 14.51
CA ILE A 163 -6.95 3.15 13.62
C ILE A 163 -6.50 4.51 13.09
N LEU A 164 -6.51 4.67 11.77
CA LEU A 164 -6.08 5.89 11.08
C LEU A 164 -7.19 6.42 10.19
N VAL A 165 -7.28 7.74 10.08
CA VAL A 165 -8.08 8.44 9.08
C VAL A 165 -7.13 9.06 8.07
N PRO A 166 -6.99 8.47 6.87
CA PRO A 166 -6.24 9.11 5.81
C PRO A 166 -7.01 10.30 5.24
N ILE A 167 -6.28 11.29 4.75
CA ILE A 167 -6.82 12.37 3.93
C ILE A 167 -5.83 12.62 2.80
N GLY A 168 -6.31 12.78 1.58
CA GLY A 168 -5.44 13.12 0.48
C GLY A 168 -6.12 13.85 -0.66
N PHE A 169 -5.27 14.40 -1.52
CA PHE A 169 -5.60 15.18 -2.69
C PHE A 169 -4.70 14.74 -3.83
N ASP A 170 -5.29 14.41 -4.98
CA ASP A 170 -4.56 14.18 -6.23
C ASP A 170 -4.93 15.32 -7.19
N VAL A 171 -3.93 16.02 -7.72
CA VAL A 171 -4.11 17.07 -8.74
C VAL A 171 -3.73 16.49 -10.10
N HIS A 172 -4.71 16.35 -10.98
CA HIS A 172 -4.55 15.78 -12.31
C HIS A 172 -3.99 16.82 -13.27
N LEU A 173 -2.73 16.67 -13.69
CA LEU A 173 -2.15 17.59 -14.67
C LEU A 173 -2.44 17.13 -16.11
N ASN A 174 -2.52 15.81 -16.33
CA ASN A 174 -2.93 15.18 -17.58
C ASN A 174 -3.30 13.71 -17.32
N GLU A 175 -3.71 12.98 -18.36
CA GLU A 175 -4.13 11.57 -18.27
C GLU A 175 -3.05 10.60 -17.73
N GLY A 176 -1.78 10.99 -17.71
CA GLY A 176 -0.66 10.14 -17.30
C GLY A 176 0.09 10.61 -16.07
N PHE A 177 -0.32 11.72 -15.44
CA PHE A 177 0.47 12.34 -14.36
C PHE A 177 -0.36 13.10 -13.32
N ASP A 178 -0.17 12.72 -12.06
CA ASP A 178 -0.75 13.40 -10.90
C ASP A 178 0.33 13.91 -9.95
N ILE A 179 0.03 15.02 -9.29
CA ILE A 179 0.70 15.44 -8.05
C ILE A 179 -0.18 15.03 -6.87
N MET A 180 0.41 14.45 -5.84
CA MET A 180 -0.31 13.92 -4.68
C MET A 180 0.11 14.64 -3.40
N LEU A 181 -0.84 14.83 -2.49
CA LEU A 181 -0.61 15.18 -1.10
C LEU A 181 -1.46 14.24 -0.24
N GLU A 182 -0.86 13.53 0.70
CA GLU A 182 -1.56 12.63 1.61
C GLU A 182 -1.11 12.88 3.05
N GLY A 183 -2.01 12.62 3.98
CA GLY A 183 -1.72 12.60 5.41
C GLY A 183 -2.51 11.52 6.13
N ASN A 184 -2.03 11.15 7.31
CA ASN A 184 -2.72 10.22 8.22
C ASN A 184 -2.94 10.84 9.57
N ILE A 185 -4.19 10.78 10.02
CA ILE A 185 -4.60 11.26 11.32
C ILE A 185 -4.84 10.05 12.23
N PRO A 186 -4.13 9.94 13.37
CA PRO A 186 -4.43 8.96 14.40
C PRO A 186 -5.85 9.11 14.94
N ALA A 187 -6.64 8.03 14.93
CA ALA A 187 -8.01 8.04 15.43
C ALA A 187 -8.16 7.34 16.81
N ASN A 188 -7.10 6.68 17.29
CA ASN A 188 -7.03 6.10 18.63
C ASN A 188 -5.61 6.18 19.21
N ASP A 189 -5.48 5.88 20.51
CA ASP A 189 -4.20 6.00 21.24
C ASP A 189 -3.10 5.10 20.66
N ASP A 190 -3.49 3.92 20.22
CA ASP A 190 -2.66 2.91 19.55
C ASP A 190 -2.01 3.43 18.25
N ALA A 191 -2.65 4.41 17.60
CA ALA A 191 -2.17 5.03 16.36
C ALA A 191 -1.38 6.34 16.56
N ARG A 192 -1.20 6.83 17.80
CA ARG A 192 -0.70 8.20 18.06
C ARG A 192 0.65 8.52 17.37
N TYR A 193 1.52 7.53 17.25
CA TYR A 193 2.85 7.69 16.64
C TYR A 193 2.87 7.52 15.12
N LEU A 194 1.71 7.29 14.51
CA LEU A 194 1.54 7.02 13.08
C LEU A 194 0.96 8.23 12.33
N GLU A 195 1.17 9.42 12.87
CA GLU A 195 0.87 10.65 12.14
C GLU A 195 1.94 10.87 11.08
N ALA A 196 1.50 11.11 9.84
CA ALA A 196 2.41 11.30 8.72
C ALA A 196 1.83 12.25 7.70
N ILE A 197 2.72 12.94 6.99
CA ILE A 197 2.40 13.74 5.81
C ILE A 197 3.35 13.36 4.67
N THR A 198 2.83 13.32 3.46
CA THR A 198 3.63 13.06 2.26
C THR A 198 3.10 13.88 1.11
N PHE A 199 4.01 14.28 0.24
CA PHE A 199 3.69 14.80 -1.08
C PHE A 199 4.45 13.97 -2.10
N GLY A 200 3.96 13.92 -3.34
CA GLY A 200 4.61 13.11 -4.35
C GLY A 200 4.03 13.29 -5.73
N THR A 201 4.46 12.41 -6.62
CA THR A 201 4.01 12.39 -8.01
C THR A 201 3.68 10.96 -8.41
N ARG A 202 2.65 10.77 -9.23
CA ARG A 202 2.25 9.47 -9.77
C ARG A 202 2.21 9.52 -11.29
N PHE A 203 2.73 8.48 -11.92
CA PHE A 203 2.75 8.28 -13.37
C PHE A 203 1.94 7.04 -13.71
N TYR A 204 1.21 7.08 -14.83
CA TYR A 204 0.42 5.95 -15.35
C TYR A 204 0.98 5.45 -16.69
N PHE A 205 0.90 4.14 -16.97
CA PHE A 205 1.41 3.52 -18.20
C PHE A 205 0.71 2.20 -18.56
#